data_AF-A0A507QIE2-F1
#
_entry.id   AF-A0A507QIE2-F1
#
_cell.length_a   1.000
_cell.length_b   1.000
_cell.length_c   1.000
_cell.angle_alpha   90.00
_cell.angle_beta   90.00
_cell.angle_gamma   90.00
#
_symmetry.space_group_name_H-M   'P 1'
#
loop_
_entity.id
_entity.type
_entity.pdbx_description
1 polymer ?
#
loop_
_entity_poly.entity_id
_entity_poly.type
_entity_poly.pdbx_seq_one_letter_code
_entity_poly.pdbx_strand_id
1 'polypeptide(L)'
;MSRNPRTQGSSRASEELDILLHHAEAFRYASLLHLYRFLCRFSTETYQPKMAECVESIMAHVSCIPLNFHCELGLVFPLFMIGIADHRPETTGYVWNRLDNIFNWTKFEHVLRARSLLETLWDTGRTDWEQVLQELGWQISIA
;
A
#
# COMPACT_ATOMS: atom_id res chain seq x y z
N MET A 1 -43.08 -4.22 -12.67
CA MET A 1 -42.27 -4.46 -11.45
C MET A 1 -41.32 -3.28 -11.27
N SER A 2 -41.69 -2.33 -10.43
CA SER A 2 -40.88 -1.13 -10.16
C SER A 2 -39.94 -1.41 -8.99
N ARG A 3 -38.61 -1.35 -9.19
CA ARG A 3 -37.63 -1.51 -8.10
C ARG A 3 -37.73 -0.30 -7.18
N ASN A 4 -37.89 -0.57 -5.89
CA ASN A 4 -38.03 0.45 -4.85
C ASN A 4 -36.66 1.13 -4.61
N PRO A 5 -36.51 2.45 -4.82
CA PRO A 5 -35.20 3.12 -4.75
C PRO A 5 -34.59 3.18 -3.33
N ARG A 6 -35.39 2.97 -2.27
CA ARG A 6 -34.92 3.03 -0.88
C ARG A 6 -34.06 1.84 -0.46
N THR A 7 -34.28 0.65 -1.01
CA THR A 7 -33.47 -0.55 -0.69
C THR A 7 -32.11 -0.54 -1.38
N GLN A 8 -31.97 0.17 -2.51
CA GLN A 8 -30.70 0.32 -3.21
C GLN A 8 -29.72 1.26 -2.49
N GLY A 9 -30.23 2.31 -1.83
CA GLY A 9 -29.38 3.27 -1.10
C GLY A 9 -28.71 2.69 0.15
N SER A 10 -29.36 1.76 0.85
CA SER A 10 -28.80 1.11 2.05
C SER A 10 -27.71 0.09 1.74
N SER A 11 -27.81 -0.62 0.61
CA SER A 11 -26.79 -1.61 0.18
C SER A 11 -25.49 -0.91 -0.21
N ARG A 12 -25.60 0.15 -1.02
CA ARG A 12 -24.44 0.91 -1.50
C ARG A 12 -23.66 1.59 -0.37
N ALA A 13 -24.38 2.16 0.60
CA ALA A 13 -23.73 2.78 1.76
C ALA A 13 -22.97 1.75 2.62
N SER A 14 -23.49 0.52 2.74
CA SER A 14 -22.81 -0.57 3.43
C SER A 14 -21.53 -0.99 2.68
N GLU A 15 -21.61 -1.14 1.35
CA GLU A 15 -20.46 -1.49 0.51
C GLU A 15 -19.36 -0.41 0.57
N GLU A 16 -19.74 0.87 0.52
CA GLU A 16 -18.79 1.99 0.65
C GLU A 16 -18.12 2.01 2.03
N LEU A 17 -18.86 1.68 3.10
CA LEU A 17 -18.30 1.56 4.45
C LEU A 17 -17.27 0.43 4.55
N ASP A 18 -17.57 -0.74 3.97
CA ASP A 18 -16.65 -1.89 3.96
C ASP A 18 -15.34 -1.55 3.22
N ILE A 19 -15.42 -0.83 2.10
CA ILE A 19 -14.25 -0.34 1.37
C ILE A 19 -13.40 0.58 2.23
N LEU A 20 -14.03 1.52 2.95
CA LEU A 20 -13.31 2.44 3.84
C LEU A 20 -12.68 1.71 5.03
N LEU A 21 -13.34 0.67 5.55
CA LEU A 21 -12.78 -0.17 6.60
C LEU A 21 -11.53 -0.90 6.10
N HIS A 22 -11.58 -1.52 4.92
CA HIS A 22 -10.40 -2.15 4.32
C HIS A 22 -9.27 -1.16 4.07
N HIS A 23 -9.60 0.06 3.63
CA HIS A 23 -8.62 1.12 3.47
C HIS A 23 -7.96 1.48 4.81
N ALA A 24 -8.74 1.68 5.88
CA ALA A 24 -8.21 1.99 7.20
C ALA A 24 -7.32 0.86 7.76
N GLU A 25 -7.75 -0.40 7.60
CA GLU A 25 -6.97 -1.55 8.04
C GLU A 25 -5.65 -1.69 7.27
N ALA A 26 -5.66 -1.49 5.94
CA ALA A 26 -4.43 -1.48 5.14
C ALA A 26 -3.42 -0.43 5.67
N PHE A 27 -3.89 0.76 6.01
CA PHE A 27 -3.06 1.81 6.62
C PHE A 27 -2.52 1.43 8.00
N ARG A 28 -3.36 0.80 8.84
CA ARG A 28 -2.97 0.35 10.17
C ARG A 28 -1.83 -0.66 10.08
N TYR A 29 -1.97 -1.67 9.24
CA TYR A 29 -0.91 -2.68 9.05
C TYR A 29 0.33 -2.11 8.37
N ALA A 30 0.20 -1.18 7.43
CA ALA A 30 1.34 -0.49 6.82
C ALA A 30 2.15 0.31 7.86
N SER A 31 1.46 0.98 8.78
CA SER A 31 2.07 1.70 9.90
C SER A 31 2.78 0.75 10.87
N LEU A 32 2.15 -0.39 11.19
CA LEU A 32 2.77 -1.43 12.01
C LEU A 32 4.00 -2.04 11.33
N LEU A 33 3.93 -2.30 10.02
CA LEU A 33 5.05 -2.78 9.23
C LEU A 33 6.23 -1.79 9.28
N HIS A 34 5.97 -0.49 9.13
CA HIS A 34 6.99 0.54 9.24
C HIS A 34 7.65 0.53 10.64
N LEU A 35 6.84 0.47 11.70
CA LEU A 35 7.33 0.37 13.07
C LEU A 35 8.14 -0.92 13.32
N TYR A 36 7.66 -2.07 12.87
CA TYR A 36 8.34 -3.34 13.07
C TYR A 36 9.65 -3.42 12.29
N ARG A 37 9.73 -2.84 11.09
CA ARG A 37 11.00 -2.66 10.37
C ARG A 37 12.00 -1.85 11.20
N PHE A 38 11.54 -0.76 11.82
CA PHE A 38 12.39 0.01 12.73
C PHE A 38 12.84 -0.85 13.92
N LEU A 39 11.94 -1.60 14.56
CA LEU A 39 12.23 -2.38 15.75
C LEU A 39 13.04 -3.67 15.48
N CYS A 40 13.06 -4.18 14.24
CA CYS A 40 13.86 -5.34 13.82
C CYS A 40 15.35 -5.19 14.12
N ARG A 41 15.87 -3.96 14.19
CA ARG A 41 17.26 -3.66 14.58
C ARG A 41 17.59 -4.09 16.02
N PHE A 42 16.58 -4.23 16.87
CA PHE A 42 16.73 -4.63 18.28
C PHE A 42 16.41 -6.10 18.51
N SER A 43 15.48 -6.68 17.75
CA SER A 43 15.16 -8.11 17.82
C SER A 43 14.57 -8.63 16.51
N THR A 44 15.41 -9.16 15.63
CA THR A 44 14.99 -9.68 14.33
C THR A 44 14.03 -10.88 14.47
N GLU A 45 14.33 -11.82 15.37
CA GLU A 45 13.50 -13.02 15.59
C GLU A 45 12.07 -12.69 16.01
N THR A 46 11.89 -11.63 16.81
CA THR A 46 10.55 -11.22 17.29
C THR A 46 9.74 -10.51 16.21
N TYR A 47 10.38 -9.63 15.43
CA TYR A 47 9.67 -8.69 14.56
C TYR A 47 9.56 -9.17 13.10
N GLN A 48 10.46 -10.01 12.61
CA GLN A 48 10.36 -10.60 11.26
C GLN A 48 9.02 -11.33 11.00
N PRO A 49 8.55 -12.27 11.85
CA PRO A 49 7.28 -12.93 11.59
C PRO A 49 6.09 -11.96 11.62
N LYS A 50 6.15 -10.93 12.48
CA LYS A 50 5.12 -9.88 12.55
C LYS A 50 5.09 -9.00 11.30
N MET A 51 6.26 -8.74 10.70
CA MET A 51 6.34 -8.03 9.43
C MET A 51 5.68 -8.84 8.30
N ALA A 52 5.94 -10.15 8.23
CA ALA A 52 5.31 -11.03 7.24
C ALA A 52 3.78 -11.03 7.38
N GLU A 53 3.26 -11.14 8.61
CA GLU A 53 1.82 -11.04 8.90
C GLU A 53 1.23 -9.70 8.46
N CYS A 54 1.96 -8.59 8.67
CA CYS A 54 1.52 -7.28 8.18
C CYS A 54 1.44 -7.24 6.65
N VAL A 55 2.45 -7.78 5.93
CA VAL A 55 2.44 -7.82 4.46
C VAL A 55 1.21 -8.57 3.95
N GLU A 56 0.94 -9.75 4.49
CA GLU A 56 -0.23 -10.56 4.12
C GLU A 56 -1.54 -9.81 4.41
N SER A 57 -1.64 -9.17 5.56
CA SER A 57 -2.84 -8.42 5.96
C SER A 57 -3.08 -7.19 5.07
N ILE A 58 -2.03 -6.44 4.73
CA ILE A 58 -2.15 -5.29 3.81
C ILE A 58 -2.62 -5.79 2.44
N MET A 59 -2.01 -6.84 1.91
CA MET A 59 -2.39 -7.41 0.61
C MET A 59 -3.86 -7.86 0.59
N ALA A 60 -4.31 -8.55 1.64
CA ALA A 60 -5.69 -8.98 1.78
C ALA A 60 -6.66 -7.77 1.73
N HIS A 61 -6.43 -6.74 2.54
CA HIS A 61 -7.30 -5.56 2.57
C HIS A 61 -7.24 -4.71 1.29
N VAL A 62 -6.05 -4.50 0.73
CA VAL A 62 -5.88 -3.75 -0.51
C VAL A 62 -6.59 -4.44 -1.68
N SER A 63 -6.62 -5.78 -1.71
CA SER A 63 -7.34 -6.55 -2.74
C SER A 63 -8.87 -6.37 -2.71
N CYS A 64 -9.44 -6.02 -1.55
CA CYS A 64 -10.86 -5.75 -1.39
C CYS A 64 -11.26 -4.33 -1.85
N ILE A 65 -10.30 -3.44 -2.10
CA ILE A 65 -10.56 -2.06 -2.51
C ILE A 65 -10.58 -1.97 -4.04
N PRO A 66 -11.70 -1.59 -4.67
CA PRO A 66 -11.81 -1.48 -6.12
C PRO A 66 -10.85 -0.46 -6.72
N LEU A 67 -10.43 -0.72 -7.96
CA LEU A 67 -9.68 0.25 -8.77
C LEU A 67 -10.54 1.48 -9.06
N ASN A 68 -9.89 2.65 -9.14
CA ASN A 68 -10.49 3.96 -9.40
C ASN A 68 -11.53 4.42 -8.36
N PHE A 69 -11.60 3.75 -7.20
CA PHE A 69 -12.39 4.24 -6.08
C PHE A 69 -11.69 5.44 -5.42
N HIS A 70 -12.44 6.41 -4.91
CA HIS A 70 -11.85 7.69 -4.46
C HIS A 70 -10.78 7.55 -3.37
N CYS A 71 -10.85 6.53 -2.51
CA CYS A 71 -9.84 6.28 -1.49
C CYS A 71 -8.59 5.54 -2.01
N GLU A 72 -8.55 5.09 -3.27
CA GLU A 72 -7.42 4.33 -3.79
C GLU A 72 -6.11 5.13 -3.78
N LEU A 73 -6.18 6.46 -3.95
CA LEU A 73 -5.02 7.34 -3.81
C LEU A 73 -4.34 7.21 -2.43
N GLY A 74 -5.10 6.93 -1.37
CA GLY A 74 -4.52 6.69 -0.05
C GLY A 74 -3.64 5.44 -0.02
N LEU A 75 -3.81 4.48 -0.93
CA LEU A 75 -3.08 3.22 -0.89
C LEU A 75 -1.61 3.33 -1.30
N VAL A 76 -1.12 4.50 -1.74
CA VAL A 76 0.29 4.70 -2.09
C VAL A 76 1.22 4.27 -0.94
N PHE A 77 0.92 4.67 0.30
CA PHE A 77 1.72 4.29 1.46
C PHE A 77 1.66 2.78 1.76
N PRO A 78 0.48 2.15 1.92
CA PRO A 78 0.38 0.70 2.07
C PRO A 78 1.10 -0.11 0.97
N LEU A 79 0.92 0.28 -0.30
CA LEU A 79 1.56 -0.38 -1.44
C LEU A 79 3.07 -0.23 -1.41
N PHE A 80 3.56 0.97 -1.09
CA PHE A 80 4.99 1.21 -0.92
C PHE A 80 5.57 0.34 0.21
N MET A 81 4.88 0.26 1.34
CA MET A 81 5.30 -0.54 2.49
C MET A 81 5.37 -2.04 2.17
N ILE A 82 4.45 -2.57 1.36
CA ILE A 82 4.55 -3.94 0.85
C ILE A 82 5.78 -4.08 -0.06
N GLY A 83 5.95 -3.17 -1.02
CA GLY A 83 7.03 -3.22 -2.00
C GLY A 83 8.44 -3.20 -1.40
N ILE A 84 8.63 -2.55 -0.25
CA ILE A 84 9.92 -2.57 0.47
C ILE A 84 10.13 -3.81 1.35
N ALA A 85 9.05 -4.52 1.69
CA ALA A 85 9.07 -5.65 2.63
C ALA A 85 9.14 -6.99 1.91
N ASP A 86 8.60 -7.09 0.70
CA ASP A 86 8.54 -8.32 -0.08
C ASP A 86 8.92 -8.08 -1.54
N HIS A 87 9.96 -8.79 -1.98
CA HIS A 87 10.59 -8.65 -3.31
C HIS A 87 10.18 -9.78 -4.26
N ARG A 88 9.25 -10.64 -3.87
CA ARG A 88 8.76 -11.72 -4.75
C ARG A 88 8.11 -11.13 -6.01
N PRO A 89 8.34 -11.71 -7.20
CA PRO A 89 7.81 -11.18 -8.46
C PRO A 89 6.29 -10.99 -8.48
N GLU A 90 5.55 -11.85 -7.78
CA GLU A 90 4.09 -11.75 -7.66
C GLU A 90 3.68 -10.49 -6.90
N THR A 91 4.39 -10.20 -5.80
CA THR A 91 4.13 -9.05 -4.94
C THR A 91 4.53 -7.75 -5.63
N THR A 92 5.73 -7.70 -6.22
CA THR A 92 6.22 -6.51 -6.93
C THR A 92 5.35 -6.19 -8.14
N GLY A 93 4.95 -7.20 -8.91
CA GLY A 93 4.02 -7.04 -10.03
C GLY A 93 2.65 -6.51 -9.61
N TYR A 94 2.10 -6.99 -8.48
CA TYR A 94 0.84 -6.49 -7.94
C TYR A 94 0.96 -5.03 -7.48
N VAL A 95 1.98 -4.69 -6.69
CA VAL A 95 2.24 -3.33 -6.21
C VAL A 95 2.42 -2.36 -7.38
N TRP A 96 3.20 -2.76 -8.38
CA TRP A 96 3.44 -1.98 -9.58
C TRP A 96 2.14 -1.67 -10.32
N ASN A 97 1.30 -2.68 -10.55
CA ASN A 97 0.03 -2.51 -11.26
C ASN A 97 -0.90 -1.54 -10.51
N ARG A 98 -1.00 -1.68 -9.18
CA ARG A 98 -1.84 -0.78 -8.37
C ARG A 98 -1.33 0.66 -8.39
N LEU A 99 -0.03 0.88 -8.24
CA LEU A 99 0.55 2.22 -8.33
C LEU A 99 0.39 2.83 -9.73
N ASP A 100 0.52 2.03 -10.79
CA ASP A 100 0.31 2.49 -12.17
C ASP A 100 -1.15 2.91 -12.40
N ASN A 101 -2.11 2.17 -11.87
CA ASN A 101 -3.53 2.56 -11.92
C ASN A 101 -3.79 3.88 -11.19
N ILE A 102 -3.26 4.03 -9.97
CA ILE A 102 -3.38 5.28 -9.20
C ILE A 102 -2.78 6.45 -9.97
N PHE A 103 -1.59 6.29 -10.54
CA PHE A 103 -0.96 7.32 -11.35
C PHE A 103 -1.77 7.62 -12.60
N ASN A 104 -2.27 6.60 -13.31
CA ASN A 104 -3.01 6.79 -14.54
C ASN A 104 -4.30 7.59 -14.32
N TRP A 105 -4.95 7.39 -13.18
CA TRP A 105 -6.16 8.11 -12.81
C TRP A 105 -5.90 9.52 -12.26
N THR A 106 -4.90 9.69 -11.39
CA THR A 106 -4.66 10.96 -10.68
C THR A 106 -3.66 11.89 -11.35
N LYS A 107 -2.75 11.35 -12.16
CA LYS A 107 -1.58 12.03 -12.75
C LYS A 107 -0.66 12.68 -11.72
N PHE A 108 -0.67 12.18 -10.49
CA PHE A 108 0.16 12.73 -9.42
C PHE A 108 1.60 12.21 -9.47
N GLU A 109 2.54 13.13 -9.67
CA GLU A 109 3.98 12.84 -9.78
C GLU A 109 4.58 12.14 -8.55
N HIS A 110 4.02 12.33 -7.36
CA HIS A 110 4.51 11.65 -6.16
C HIS A 110 4.36 10.12 -6.25
N VAL A 111 3.34 9.63 -6.99
CA VAL A 111 3.11 8.20 -7.22
C VAL A 111 4.22 7.63 -8.10
N LEU A 112 4.62 8.37 -9.14
CA LEU A 112 5.76 7.99 -9.98
C LEU A 112 7.05 7.96 -9.18
N ARG A 113 7.29 8.97 -8.33
CA ARG A 113 8.50 8.99 -7.48
C ARG A 113 8.55 7.80 -6.52
N ALA A 114 7.43 7.47 -5.87
CA ALA A 114 7.35 6.31 -5.00
C ALA A 114 7.64 5.00 -5.78
N ARG A 115 7.10 4.89 -6.99
CA ARG A 115 7.35 3.76 -7.88
C ARG A 115 8.81 3.68 -8.33
N SER A 116 9.42 4.77 -8.78
CA SER A 116 10.83 4.77 -9.19
C SER A 116 11.78 4.41 -8.05
N LEU A 117 11.43 4.82 -6.82
CA LEU A 117 12.17 4.40 -5.63
C LEU A 117 12.04 2.88 -5.40
N LEU A 118 10.84 2.32 -5.52
CA LEU A 118 10.65 0.86 -5.43
C LEU A 118 11.43 0.11 -6.52
N GLU A 119 11.36 0.57 -7.77
CA GLU A 119 12.13 -0.01 -8.88
C GLU A 119 13.64 -0.02 -8.56
N THR A 120 14.18 1.09 -8.05
CA THR A 120 15.59 1.18 -7.62
C THR A 120 15.91 0.18 -6.50
N LEU A 121 15.03 0.04 -5.51
CA LEU A 121 15.21 -0.90 -4.40
C LEU A 121 15.19 -2.35 -4.88
N TRP A 122 14.26 -2.69 -5.77
CA TRP A 122 14.16 -4.02 -6.35
C TRP A 122 15.37 -4.38 -7.20
N ASP A 123 15.83 -3.45 -8.06
CA ASP A 123 16.99 -3.67 -8.92
C ASP A 123 18.29 -3.84 -8.13
N THR A 124 18.40 -3.16 -6.98
CA THR A 124 19.60 -3.22 -6.12
C THR A 124 19.49 -4.26 -5.01
N GLY A 125 18.33 -4.89 -4.81
CA GLY A 125 18.04 -5.78 -3.67
C GLY A 125 18.09 -5.08 -2.30
N ARG A 126 17.98 -3.75 -2.29
CA ARG A 126 18.04 -2.92 -1.07
C ARG A 126 16.67 -2.81 -0.42
N THR A 127 16.66 -2.61 0.89
CA THR A 127 15.41 -2.42 1.64
C THR A 127 15.42 -1.15 2.51
N ASP A 128 16.57 -0.47 2.56
CA ASP A 128 16.87 0.76 3.28
C ASP A 128 16.45 2.01 2.48
N TRP A 129 15.16 2.08 2.13
CA TRP A 129 14.57 3.12 1.29
C TRP A 129 14.86 4.56 1.78
N GLU A 130 14.95 4.77 3.09
CA GLU A 130 15.28 6.07 3.70
C GLU A 130 16.70 6.51 3.33
N GLN A 131 17.65 5.58 3.29
CA GLN A 131 19.03 5.85 2.90
C GLN A 131 19.13 6.10 1.39
N VAL A 132 18.43 5.32 0.57
CA VAL A 132 18.35 5.54 -0.87
C VAL A 132 17.78 6.92 -1.19
N LEU A 133 16.75 7.36 -0.48
CA LEU A 133 16.20 8.72 -0.63
C LEU A 133 17.22 9.81 -0.35
N GLN A 134 18.02 9.65 0.72
CA GLN A 134 19.07 10.59 1.08
C GLN A 134 20.17 10.63 0.01
N GLU A 135 20.58 9.47 -0.50
CA GLU A 135 21.59 9.36 -1.57
C GLU A 135 21.13 10.01 -2.88
N LEU A 136 19.84 9.88 -3.23
CA LEU A 136 19.25 10.49 -4.42
C LEU A 136 18.93 11.99 -4.25
N GLY A 137 19.00 12.53 -3.03
CA GLY A 137 18.59 13.90 -2.73
C GLY A 137 17.10 14.16 -2.97
N TRP A 138 16.28 13.11 -2.95
CA TRP A 138 14.85 13.21 -3.24
C TRP A 138 14.05 13.55 -1.98
N GLN A 139 13.17 14.54 -2.08
CA GLN A 139 12.12 14.76 -1.09
C GLN A 139 10.84 14.08 -1.59
N ILE A 140 10.47 12.97 -0.96
CA ILE A 140 9.19 12.28 -1.18
C ILE A 140 8.39 12.33 0.11
N SER A 141 7.15 12.81 0.05
CA SER A 141 6.15 12.61 1.11
C SER A 141 5.41 11.32 0.79
N ILE A 142 5.61 10.29 1.62
CA ILE A 142 4.85 9.02 1.54
C ILE A 142 3.71 9.03 2.58
N ALA A 143 3.50 10.16 3.27
CA ALA A 143 2.33 10.49 4.09
C ALA A 143 2.21 12.02 4.19
#